data_AF-A0A537C776-F1
#
_entry.id   AF-A0A537C776-F1
#
_cell.length_a   1.000
_cell.length_b   1.000
_cell.length_c   1.000
_cell.angle_alpha   90.00
_cell.angle_beta   90.00
_cell.angle_gamma   90.00
#
_symmetry.space_group_name_H-M   'P 1'
#
loop_
_entity.id
_entity.type
_entity.pdbx_description
1 polymer ?
#
loop_
_entity_poly.entity_id
_entity_poly.type
_entity_poly.pdbx_seq_one_letter_code
_entity_poly.pdbx_strand_id
1 'polypeptide(L)'
;MRRLIAPLSVRQKLLAVVLVTTLTALLVAIAVMVGFDLRTYRQSLISDMTTQADLLGRTTAPALTFDDPRVAQENLELLHYRPQIRAAAIY
;
A
#
# COMPACT_ATOMS: atom_id res chain seq x y z
N MET A 1 -27.62 -28.53 -21.89
CA MET A 1 -26.37 -27.90 -21.39
C MET A 1 -25.23 -28.92 -21.25
N ARG A 2 -24.84 -29.64 -22.32
CA ARG A 2 -23.80 -30.68 -22.23
C ARG A 2 -23.17 -31.01 -23.60
N ARG A 3 -22.60 -30.01 -24.29
CA ARG A 3 -21.75 -30.25 -25.48
C ARG A 3 -20.74 -29.11 -25.64
N LEU A 4 -19.68 -29.12 -24.84
CA LEU A 4 -18.54 -28.20 -25.01
C LEU A 4 -17.21 -28.92 -25.27
N ILE A 5 -17.23 -30.25 -25.45
CA ILE A 5 -16.00 -31.01 -25.68
C ILE A 5 -16.26 -32.00 -26.82
N ALA A 6 -16.21 -31.49 -28.06
CA ALA A 6 -15.91 -32.32 -29.21
C ALA A 6 -14.48 -32.89 -29.04
N PRO A 7 -14.15 -34.09 -29.56
CA PRO A 7 -12.83 -34.66 -29.40
C PRO A 7 -11.79 -33.77 -30.10
N LEU A 8 -11.06 -32.98 -29.31
CA LEU A 8 -10.04 -32.07 -29.80
C LEU A 8 -8.88 -32.87 -30.39
N SER A 9 -8.35 -32.40 -31.54
CA SER A 9 -7.17 -33.02 -32.15
C SER A 9 -5.96 -32.93 -31.21
N VAL A 10 -4.99 -33.84 -31.35
CA VAL A 10 -3.77 -33.87 -30.50
C VAL A 10 -3.08 -32.50 -30.45
N ARG A 11 -3.07 -31.77 -31.57
CA ARG A 11 -2.55 -30.40 -31.67
C ARG A 11 -3.26 -29.42 -30.73
N GLN A 12 -4.59 -29.46 -30.66
CA GLN A 12 -5.36 -28.58 -29.78
C GLN A 12 -5.15 -28.92 -28.31
N LYS A 13 -5.00 -30.22 -27.97
CA LYS A 13 -4.69 -30.64 -26.60
C LYS A 13 -3.32 -30.14 -26.15
N LEU A 14 -2.30 -30.21 -27.01
CA LEU A 14 -0.97 -29.66 -26.74
C LEU A 14 -1.01 -28.13 -26.57
N LEU A 15 -1.71 -27.42 -27.46
CA LEU A 15 -1.88 -25.97 -27.36
C LEU A 15 -2.62 -25.56 -26.07
N ALA A 16 -3.65 -26.31 -25.67
CA ALA A 16 -4.38 -26.03 -24.44
C ALA A 16 -3.49 -26.19 -23.20
N VAL A 17 -2.64 -27.22 -23.15
CA VAL A 17 -1.70 -27.40 -22.03
C VAL A 17 -0.69 -26.27 -21.95
N VAL A 18 -0.12 -25.85 -23.09
CA VAL A 18 0.82 -24.73 -23.14
C VAL A 18 0.13 -23.45 -22.68
N LEU A 19 -1.08 -23.17 -23.19
CA LEU A 19 -1.85 -21.97 -22.84
C LEU A 19 -2.22 -21.92 -21.36
N VAL A 20 -2.67 -23.04 -20.79
CA VAL A 20 -2.98 -23.11 -19.35
C VAL A 20 -1.72 -22.88 -18.54
N THR A 21 -0.62 -23.52 -18.90
CA THR A 21 0.66 -23.36 -18.18
C THR A 21 1.15 -21.92 -18.22
N THR A 22 1.11 -21.26 -19.39
CA THR A 22 1.54 -19.87 -19.51
C THR A 22 0.60 -18.93 -18.76
N LEU A 23 -0.72 -19.15 -18.84
CA LEU A 23 -1.68 -18.36 -18.08
C LEU A 23 -1.46 -18.51 -16.57
N THR A 24 -1.25 -19.74 -16.08
CA THR A 24 -0.97 -19.99 -14.66
C THR A 24 0.34 -19.31 -14.24
N ALA A 25 1.40 -19.40 -15.04
CA ALA A 25 2.66 -18.72 -14.74
C ALA A 25 2.49 -17.20 -14.67
N LEU A 26 1.74 -16.60 -15.60
CA LEU A 26 1.43 -15.17 -15.60
C LEU A 26 0.61 -14.75 -14.37
N LEU A 27 -0.43 -15.52 -14.02
CA LEU A 27 -1.24 -15.24 -12.84
C LEU A 27 -0.42 -15.30 -11.54
N VAL A 28 0.48 -16.29 -11.42
CA VAL A 28 1.38 -16.39 -10.27
C VAL A 28 2.33 -15.19 -10.23
N ALA A 29 2.92 -14.81 -11.36
CA ALA A 29 3.80 -13.64 -11.43
C ALA A 29 3.08 -12.35 -11.00
N ILE A 30 1.85 -12.13 -11.50
CA ILE A 30 1.03 -10.97 -11.12
C ILE A 30 0.70 -11.01 -9.62
N ALA A 31 0.29 -12.15 -9.09
CA ALA A 31 -0.07 -12.27 -7.67
C ALA A 31 1.13 -11.99 -6.76
N VAL A 32 2.31 -12.50 -7.12
CA VAL A 32 3.55 -12.24 -6.37
C VAL A 32 3.94 -10.77 -6.46
N MET A 33 3.91 -10.17 -7.65
CA MET A 33 4.23 -8.76 -7.85
C MET A 33 3.30 -7.85 -7.04
N VAL A 34 1.98 -8.02 -7.19
CA VAL A 34 0.98 -7.24 -6.45
C VAL A 34 1.14 -7.42 -4.94
N GLY A 35 1.35 -8.66 -4.47
CA GLY A 35 1.57 -8.94 -3.06
C GLY A 35 2.83 -8.28 -2.50
N PHE A 36 3.90 -8.23 -3.28
CA PHE A 36 5.15 -7.56 -2.92
C PHE A 36 5.00 -6.03 -2.91
N ASP A 37 4.38 -5.47 -3.95
CA ASP A 37 4.17 -4.03 -4.10
C ASP A 37 3.28 -3.50 -2.97
N LEU A 38 2.20 -4.20 -2.61
CA LEU A 38 1.33 -3.83 -1.49
C LEU A 38 2.08 -3.81 -0.15
N ARG A 39 2.94 -4.80 0.10
CA ARG A 39 3.74 -4.85 1.34
C ARG A 39 4.74 -3.71 1.38
N THR A 40 5.49 -3.51 0.30
CA THR A 40 6.48 -2.44 0.19
C THR A 40 5.82 -1.08 0.33
N TYR A 41 4.73 -0.83 -0.40
CA TYR A 41 3.96 0.41 -0.32
C TYR A 41 3.48 0.70 1.11
N ARG A 42 2.91 -0.31 1.79
CA ARG A 42 2.46 -0.15 3.18
C ARG A 42 3.61 0.16 4.12
N GLN A 43 4.77 -0.49 3.94
CA GLN A 43 5.92 -0.28 4.80
C GLN A 43 6.53 1.12 4.60
N SER A 44 6.61 1.59 3.35
CA SER A 44 7.02 2.96 3.04
C SER A 44 6.05 3.98 3.64
N LEU A 45 4.73 3.79 3.49
CA LEU A 45 3.74 4.66 4.10
C LEU A 45 3.90 4.76 5.62
N ILE A 46 4.08 3.63 6.31
CA ILE A 46 4.28 3.63 7.77
C ILE A 46 5.57 4.35 8.13
N SER A 47 6.66 4.12 7.39
CA SER A 47 7.94 4.79 7.62
C SER A 47 7.83 6.31 7.46
N ASP A 48 7.16 6.77 6.40
CA ASP A 48 6.97 8.20 6.12
C ASP A 48 6.10 8.87 7.18
N MET A 49 5.01 8.21 7.61
CA MET A 49 4.15 8.71 8.69
C MET A 49 4.89 8.74 10.03
N THR A 50 5.72 7.73 10.32
CA THR A 50 6.52 7.68 11.56
C THR A 50 7.55 8.80 11.58
N THR A 51 8.21 9.05 10.44
CA THR A 51 9.18 10.14 10.31
C THR A 51 8.52 11.50 10.52
N GLN A 52 7.33 11.72 9.96
CA GLN A 52 6.57 12.95 10.20
C GLN A 52 6.14 13.09 11.66
N ALA A 53 5.70 12.01 12.30
CA ALA A 53 5.35 12.02 13.71
C ALA A 53 6.56 12.38 14.59
N ASP A 54 7.76 11.85 14.30
CA ASP A 54 8.98 12.20 15.05
C ASP A 54 9.36 13.67 14.86
N LEU A 55 9.29 14.18 13.63
CA LEU A 55 9.54 15.60 13.35
C LEU A 55 8.56 16.51 14.10
N LEU A 56 7.25 16.20 14.03
CA LEU A 56 6.22 16.97 14.73
C LEU A 56 6.36 16.89 16.24
N GLY A 57 6.72 15.72 16.78
CA GLY A 57 6.98 15.52 18.20
C GLY A 57 8.14 16.40 18.68
N ARG A 58 9.23 16.46 17.91
CA ARG A 58 10.38 17.33 18.22
C ARG A 58 10.05 18.82 18.11
N THR A 59 9.27 19.22 17.11
CA THR A 59 8.89 20.63 16.96
C THR A 59 7.89 21.08 18.03
N THR A 60 7.10 20.16 18.57
CA THR A 60 6.07 20.47 19.58
C THR A 60 6.52 20.23 21.01
N ALA A 61 7.63 19.53 21.24
CA ALA A 61 8.19 19.31 22.58
C ALA A 61 8.39 20.61 23.39
N PRO A 62 8.86 21.74 22.82
CA PRO A 62 8.93 23.00 23.54
C PRO A 62 7.55 23.54 23.93
N ALA A 63 6.57 23.48 23.02
CA ALA A 63 5.21 23.93 23.30
C ALA A 63 4.57 23.17 24.48
N LEU A 64 4.82 21.85 24.56
CA LEU A 64 4.42 21.02 25.69
C LEU A 64 5.19 21.37 26.98
N THR A 65 6.49 21.63 26.88
CA THR A 65 7.34 21.96 28.04
C THR A 65 6.97 23.31 28.67
N PHE A 66 6.53 24.26 27.86
CA PHE A 66 6.12 25.61 28.30
C PHE A 66 4.60 25.76 28.46
N ASP A 67 3.84 24.66 28.34
CA ASP A 67 2.37 24.64 28.45
C ASP A 67 1.70 25.71 27.55
N ASP A 68 2.22 25.84 26.31
CA ASP A 68 1.72 26.77 25.29
C ASP A 68 0.86 26.00 24.26
N PRO A 69 -0.46 25.84 24.52
CA PRO A 69 -1.35 25.11 23.63
C PRO A 69 -1.52 25.80 22.27
N ARG A 70 -1.28 27.12 22.18
CA ARG A 70 -1.39 27.85 20.91
C ARG A 70 -0.28 27.43 19.95
N VAL A 71 0.95 27.35 20.43
CA VAL A 71 2.09 26.89 19.60
C VAL A 71 1.93 25.41 19.22
N ALA A 72 1.38 24.58 20.11
CA ALA A 72 1.08 23.18 19.77
C ALA A 72 0.02 23.05 18.67
N GLN A 73 -1.01 23.90 18.69
CA GLN A 73 -2.04 23.96 17.66
C GLN A 73 -1.48 24.47 16.32
N GLU A 74 -0.68 25.53 16.34
CA GLU A 74 0.00 26.07 15.15
C GLU A 74 0.88 24.99 14.49
N ASN A 75 1.60 24.18 15.27
CA ASN A 75 2.38 23.06 14.78
C ASN A 75 1.51 21.95 14.14
N LEU A 76 0.34 21.65 14.72
CA LEU A 76 -0.61 20.69 14.16
C LEU A 76 -1.24 21.17 12.85
N GLU A 77 -1.50 22.47 12.72
CA GLU A 77 -2.06 23.07 11.49
C GLU A 77 -1.12 22.93 10.29
N LEU A 78 0.20 22.85 10.52
CA LEU A 78 1.18 22.59 9.44
C LEU A 78 0.94 21.26 8.72
N LEU A 79 0.28 20.28 9.36
CA LEU A 79 -0.07 19.02 8.71
C LEU A 79 -1.17 19.17 7.65
N HIS A 80 -1.89 20.29 7.61
CA HIS A 80 -2.87 20.56 6.56
C HIS A 80 -2.24 20.58 5.16
N TYR A 81 -0.96 20.95 5.03
CA TYR A 81 -0.23 20.92 3.77
C TYR A 81 0.04 19.49 3.24
N ARG A 82 -0.27 18.45 4.03
CA ARG A 82 -0.12 17.04 3.69
C ARG A 82 -1.50 16.38 3.60
N PRO A 83 -2.19 16.42 2.43
CA PRO A 83 -3.56 15.90 2.28
C PRO A 83 -3.70 14.38 2.50
N GLN A 84 -2.58 13.67 2.59
CA GLN A 84 -2.51 12.24 2.92
C GLN A 84 -2.74 11.96 4.41
N ILE A 85 -2.61 12.98 5.28
CA ILE A 85 -2.80 12.88 6.71
C ILE A 85 -4.26 13.17 7.04
N ARG A 86 -4.94 12.17 7.61
CA ARG A 86 -6.37 12.28 7.95
C ARG A 86 -6.63 13.01 9.26
N ALA A 87 -5.75 12.82 10.24
CA ALA A 87 -5.86 13.38 11.57
C ALA A 87 -4.48 13.36 12.24
N ALA A 88 -4.28 14.27 13.17
CA ALA A 88 -3.15 14.28 14.09
C ALA A 88 -3.60 14.82 15.45
N ALA A 89 -2.99 14.32 16.51
CA ALA A 89 -3.26 14.72 17.88
C ALA A 89 -1.95 14.66 18.67
N ILE A 90 -1.84 15.54 19.67
CA ILE A 90 -0.72 15.63 20.60
C ILE A 90 -1.33 15.51 22.00
N TYR A 91 -0.71 14.71 22.86
CA TYR A 91 -1.19 14.37 24.21
C TYR A 91 -0.13 14.70 25.25
#